data_AF-A0A838DW50-F1
#
_entry.id   AF-A0A838DW50-F1
#
_cell.length_a   1.000
_cell.length_b   1.000
_cell.length_c   1.000
_cell.angle_alpha   90.00
_cell.angle_beta   90.00
_cell.angle_gamma   90.00
#
_symmetry.space_group_name_H-M   'P 1'
#
loop_
_entity.id
_entity.type
_entity.pdbx_description
1 polymer ?
#
loop_
_entity_poly.entity_id
_entity_poly.type
_entity_poly.pdbx_seq_one_letter_code
_entity_poly.pdbx_strand_id
1 'polypeptide(L)'
;YRVVLGWLGHPTFTACFGVSLGYTRHTRSRWKQIMIPLGGYLLAVVLHSFFDFIVFQAAAAIQADPASSSVQAFSLIAIIGDYIPPFLAQMVLLYFLIKSLAHEAAVIREFLAVEVSNGIVTVDEYALLQNSFQRTKQERRVLFSLGVKQWLRVKALYQTEIGLAFRKWHVSMGAKRKQGYRRQPEDAYRQRIRRLRNEIRAVEAQAKSPIL
;
A
#
# COMPACT_ATOMS: atom_id res chain seq x y z
N TYR A 1 -25.13 13.19 8.25
CA TYR A 1 -23.79 13.74 8.58
C TYR A 1 -22.96 12.84 9.50
N ARG A 2 -23.54 12.05 10.43
CA ARG A 2 -22.80 11.14 11.34
C ARG A 2 -22.09 9.95 10.66
N VAL A 3 -22.53 9.53 9.48
CA VAL A 3 -21.97 8.37 8.75
C VAL A 3 -20.65 8.68 8.05
N VAL A 4 -20.39 9.94 7.67
CA VAL A 4 -19.22 10.29 6.85
C VAL A 4 -17.96 10.57 7.69
N LEU A 5 -18.12 11.15 8.90
CA LEU A 5 -16.98 11.51 9.76
C LEU A 5 -16.51 10.37 10.69
N GLY A 6 -17.43 9.52 11.18
CA GLY A 6 -17.06 8.35 11.99
C GLY A 6 -16.41 7.20 11.19
N TRP A 7 -16.65 7.13 9.88
CA TRP A 7 -16.23 5.99 9.06
C TRP A 7 -14.72 5.86 8.89
N LEU A 8 -13.96 6.96 8.94
CA LEU A 8 -12.50 6.91 8.76
C LEU A 8 -11.73 6.50 10.03
N GLY A 9 -12.38 6.49 11.21
CA GLY A 9 -11.75 6.04 12.46
C GLY A 9 -11.32 4.58 12.41
N HIS A 10 -12.26 3.67 12.08
CA HIS A 10 -11.97 2.22 12.05
C HIS A 10 -10.87 1.80 11.04
N PRO A 11 -10.86 2.32 9.79
CA PRO A 11 -9.76 2.08 8.86
C PRO A 11 -8.42 2.62 9.38
N THR A 12 -8.42 3.74 10.12
CA THR A 12 -7.19 4.35 10.67
C THR A 12 -6.55 3.43 11.70
N PHE A 13 -7.34 2.90 12.64
CA PHE A 13 -6.83 1.99 13.67
C PHE A 13 -6.26 0.70 13.04
N THR A 14 -6.95 0.16 12.04
CA THR A 14 -6.47 -1.01 11.29
C THR A 14 -5.20 -0.70 10.50
N ALA A 15 -5.10 0.50 9.91
CA ALA A 15 -3.92 0.95 9.17
C ALA A 15 -2.69 1.12 10.06
N CYS A 16 -2.84 1.54 11.32
CA CYS A 16 -1.74 1.57 12.30
C CYS A 16 -1.11 0.18 12.48
N PHE A 17 -1.93 -0.85 12.63
CA PHE A 17 -1.46 -2.24 12.68
C PHE A 17 -0.82 -2.67 11.35
N GLY A 18 -1.43 -2.32 10.22
CA GLY A 18 -0.92 -2.62 8.88
C GLY A 18 0.46 -2.02 8.58
N VAL A 19 0.71 -0.77 8.96
CA VAL A 19 2.03 -0.12 8.82
C VAL A 19 3.07 -0.80 9.70
N SER A 20 2.69 -1.18 10.92
CA SER A 20 3.58 -1.92 11.82
C SER A 20 4.00 -3.28 11.22
N LEU A 21 3.04 -4.04 10.69
CA LEU A 21 3.32 -5.28 9.93
C LEU A 21 4.22 -5.00 8.73
N GLY A 22 3.96 -3.95 7.96
CA GLY A 22 4.82 -3.54 6.85
C GLY A 22 6.28 -3.31 7.28
N TYR A 23 6.48 -2.59 8.39
CA TYR A 23 7.81 -2.27 8.91
C TYR A 23 8.59 -3.51 9.37
N THR A 24 7.92 -4.55 9.90
CA THR A 24 8.61 -5.78 10.32
C THR A 24 9.42 -6.44 9.23
N ARG A 25 9.01 -6.30 7.95
CA ARG A 25 9.69 -6.90 6.81
C ARG A 25 11.09 -6.32 6.59
N HIS A 26 11.35 -5.11 7.10
CA HIS A 26 12.66 -4.46 7.02
C HIS A 26 13.59 -4.83 8.18
N THR A 27 13.08 -5.49 9.23
CA THR A 27 13.87 -5.81 10.42
C THR A 27 14.33 -7.27 10.43
N ARG A 28 15.64 -7.51 10.66
CA ARG A 28 16.23 -8.86 10.75
C ARG A 28 16.19 -9.48 12.16
N SER A 29 15.88 -8.71 13.20
CA SER A 29 15.81 -9.19 14.58
C SER A 29 14.46 -9.84 14.87
N ARG A 30 14.46 -11.12 15.28
CA ARG A 30 13.26 -11.88 15.63
C ARG A 30 12.43 -11.24 16.74
N TRP A 31 13.10 -10.65 17.74
CA TRP A 31 12.44 -9.91 18.81
C TRP A 31 11.66 -8.71 18.28
N LYS A 32 12.29 -7.90 17.42
CA LYS A 32 11.65 -6.73 16.81
C LYS A 32 10.50 -7.14 15.87
N GLN A 33 10.59 -8.30 15.21
CA GLN A 33 9.51 -8.83 14.37
C GLN A 33 8.23 -9.16 15.17
N ILE A 34 8.32 -9.40 16.48
CA ILE A 34 7.16 -9.65 17.34
C ILE A 34 6.74 -8.36 18.07
N MET A 35 7.70 -7.62 18.62
CA MET A 35 7.41 -6.42 19.41
C MET A 35 6.83 -5.29 18.56
N ILE A 36 7.23 -5.16 17.30
CA ILE A 36 6.74 -4.07 16.44
C ILE A 36 5.25 -4.27 16.10
N PRO A 37 4.79 -5.42 15.56
CA PRO A 37 3.36 -5.66 15.33
C PRO A 37 2.54 -5.55 16.60
N LEU A 38 3.06 -6.09 17.71
CA LEU A 38 2.38 -6.02 18.99
C LEU A 38 2.21 -4.56 19.45
N GLY A 39 3.25 -3.73 19.33
CA GLY A 39 3.17 -2.30 19.63
C GLY A 39 2.17 -1.57 18.74
N GLY A 40 2.16 -1.87 17.44
CA GLY A 40 1.19 -1.30 16.49
C GLY A 40 -0.25 -1.73 16.79
N TYR A 41 -0.46 -2.98 17.21
CA TYR A 41 -1.75 -3.51 17.63
C TYR A 41 -2.23 -2.84 18.93
N LEU A 42 -1.37 -2.78 19.95
CA LEU A 42 -1.70 -2.14 21.22
C LEU A 42 -2.04 -0.65 21.03
N LEU A 43 -1.27 0.05 20.18
CA LEU A 43 -1.57 1.44 19.84
C LEU A 43 -2.95 1.58 19.17
N ALA A 44 -3.28 0.67 18.24
CA ALA A 44 -4.58 0.66 17.58
C ALA A 44 -5.72 0.41 18.59
N VAL A 45 -5.55 -0.54 19.50
CA VAL A 45 -6.55 -0.85 20.55
C VAL A 45 -6.71 0.35 21.49
N VAL A 46 -5.64 0.93 22.01
CA VAL A 46 -5.70 2.09 22.92
C VAL A 46 -6.39 3.26 22.26
N LEU A 47 -6.02 3.60 21.01
CA LEU A 47 -6.61 4.72 20.29
C LEU A 47 -8.10 4.48 20.00
N HIS A 48 -8.47 3.24 19.65
CA HIS A 48 -9.86 2.88 19.41
C HIS A 48 -10.69 2.90 20.70
N SER A 49 -10.19 2.29 21.77
CA SER A 49 -10.87 2.26 23.08
C SER A 49 -10.99 3.65 23.68
N PHE A 50 -10.00 4.52 23.50
CA PHE A 50 -10.08 5.92 23.93
C PHE A 50 -11.23 6.65 23.23
N PHE A 51 -11.31 6.53 21.89
CA PHE A 51 -12.38 7.14 21.10
C PHE A 51 -13.76 6.63 21.54
N ASP A 52 -13.92 5.32 21.65
CA ASP A 52 -15.19 4.72 22.08
C ASP A 52 -15.56 5.14 23.52
N PHE A 53 -14.59 5.23 24.42
CA PHE A 53 -14.80 5.66 25.79
C PHE A 53 -15.31 7.10 25.87
N ILE A 54 -14.70 8.05 25.14
CA ILE A 54 -15.13 9.45 25.14
C ILE A 54 -16.54 9.59 24.54
N VAL A 55 -16.80 8.92 23.42
CA VAL A 55 -18.13 8.92 22.78
C VAL A 55 -19.19 8.33 23.71
N PHE A 56 -18.89 7.20 24.37
CA PHE A 56 -19.81 6.57 25.31
C PHE A 56 -20.09 7.45 26.53
N GLN A 57 -19.05 8.02 27.15
CA GLN A 57 -19.19 8.90 28.31
C GLN A 57 -19.96 10.19 27.96
N ALA A 58 -19.69 10.80 26.81
CA ALA A 58 -20.42 11.97 26.34
C ALA A 58 -21.92 11.66 26.12
N ALA A 59 -22.23 10.49 25.54
CA ALA A 59 -23.61 10.05 25.35
C ALA A 59 -24.31 9.77 26.68
N ALA A 60 -23.63 9.11 27.63
CA ALA A 60 -24.16 8.83 28.96
C ALA A 60 -24.43 10.12 29.74
N ALA A 61 -23.53 11.11 29.66
CA ALA A 61 -23.72 12.42 30.30
C ALA A 61 -24.95 13.15 29.76
N ILE A 62 -25.14 13.18 28.43
CA ILE A 62 -26.33 13.79 27.81
C ILE A 62 -27.62 13.05 28.21
N GLN A 63 -27.59 11.72 28.35
CA GLN A 63 -28.77 10.95 28.76
C GLN A 63 -29.13 11.17 30.24
N ALA A 64 -28.12 11.37 31.10
CA ALA A 64 -28.33 11.61 32.52
C ALA A 64 -28.97 12.98 32.79
N ASP A 65 -28.64 14.00 32.00
CA ASP A 65 -29.23 15.34 32.09
C ASP A 65 -29.43 15.95 30.69
N PRO A 66 -30.55 15.61 30.02
CA PRO A 66 -30.80 16.05 28.66
C PRO A 66 -31.19 17.53 28.56
N ALA A 67 -31.64 18.16 29.64
CA ALA A 67 -32.09 19.56 29.63
C ALA A 67 -30.94 20.55 29.86
N SER A 68 -29.83 20.10 30.45
CA SER A 68 -28.67 20.96 30.74
C SER A 68 -27.87 21.32 29.48
N SER A 69 -27.97 22.58 29.07
CA SER A 69 -27.21 23.12 27.94
C SER A 69 -25.70 23.05 28.17
N SER A 70 -25.24 23.16 29.42
CA SER A 70 -23.81 22.99 29.75
C SER A 70 -23.33 21.57 29.49
N VAL A 71 -24.08 20.55 29.92
CA VAL A 71 -23.71 19.13 29.72
C VAL A 71 -23.65 18.81 28.23
N GLN A 72 -24.62 19.31 27.46
CA GLN A 72 -24.60 19.19 26.00
C GLN A 72 -23.37 19.87 25.37
N ALA A 73 -23.05 21.11 25.78
CA ALA A 73 -21.91 21.85 25.25
C ALA A 73 -20.57 21.16 25.55
N PHE A 74 -20.34 20.74 26.80
CA PHE A 74 -19.13 20.00 27.18
C PHE A 74 -19.01 18.66 26.44
N SER A 75 -20.11 17.93 26.29
CA SER A 75 -20.14 16.66 25.56
C SER A 75 -19.81 16.84 24.07
N LEU A 76 -20.31 17.92 23.45
CA LEU A 76 -19.97 18.26 22.07
C LEU A 76 -18.48 18.61 21.92
N ILE A 77 -17.93 19.42 22.84
CA ILE A 77 -16.50 19.76 22.84
C ILE A 77 -15.64 18.50 23.01
N ALA A 78 -16.03 17.60 23.91
CA ALA A 78 -15.34 16.33 24.12
C ALA A 78 -15.34 15.46 22.86
N ILE A 79 -16.51 15.30 22.21
CA ILE A 79 -16.63 14.53 20.96
C ILE A 79 -15.79 15.16 19.84
N ILE A 80 -15.79 16.49 19.69
CA ILE A 80 -14.98 17.17 18.68
C ILE A 80 -13.49 16.98 18.96
N GLY A 81 -13.07 17.15 20.21
CA GLY A 81 -11.68 16.98 20.64
C GLY A 81 -11.17 15.54 20.45
N ASP A 82 -12.06 14.56 20.58
CA ASP A 82 -11.75 13.14 20.40
C ASP A 82 -11.35 12.75 18.96
N TYR A 83 -11.68 13.58 17.96
CA TYR A 83 -11.19 13.39 16.60
C TYR A 83 -9.73 13.82 16.40
N ILE A 84 -9.15 14.59 17.33
CA ILE A 84 -7.77 15.10 17.19
C ILE A 84 -6.75 13.95 17.13
N PRO A 85 -6.76 12.96 18.05
CA PRO A 85 -5.76 11.89 18.01
C PRO A 85 -5.84 10.98 16.76
N PRO A 86 -7.03 10.50 16.31
CA PRO A 86 -7.15 9.78 15.04
C PRO A 86 -6.72 10.62 13.83
N PHE A 87 -7.04 11.91 13.81
CA PHE A 87 -6.62 12.80 12.72
C PHE A 87 -5.09 12.92 12.64
N LEU A 88 -4.40 13.11 13.77
CA LEU A 88 -2.94 13.12 13.80
C LEU A 88 -2.34 11.78 13.33
N ALA A 89 -2.93 10.65 13.75
CA ALA A 89 -2.51 9.34 13.28
C ALA A 89 -2.68 9.20 11.75
N GLN A 90 -3.78 9.68 11.18
CA GLN A 90 -4.00 9.70 9.73
C GLN A 90 -2.94 10.53 8.99
N MET A 91 -2.58 11.71 9.52
CA MET A 91 -1.54 12.56 8.92
C MET A 91 -0.18 11.87 8.90
N VAL A 92 0.17 11.18 10.00
CA VAL A 92 1.41 10.40 10.09
C VAL A 92 1.40 9.22 9.10
N LEU A 93 0.29 8.48 9.01
CA LEU A 93 0.14 7.37 8.06
C LEU A 93 0.24 7.87 6.61
N LEU A 94 -0.41 8.99 6.29
CA LEU A 94 -0.37 9.61 4.97
C LEU A 94 1.05 10.08 4.62
N TYR A 95 1.78 10.67 5.57
CA TYR A 95 3.17 11.04 5.39
C TYR A 95 4.03 9.82 5.04
N PHE A 96 3.90 8.72 5.79
CA PHE A 96 4.64 7.48 5.50
C PHE A 96 4.28 6.88 4.14
N LEU A 97 2.99 6.91 3.77
CA LEU A 97 2.53 6.48 2.46
C LEU A 97 3.19 7.29 1.34
N ILE A 98 3.12 8.62 1.40
CA ILE A 98 3.70 9.51 0.38
C ILE A 98 5.20 9.28 0.27
N LYS A 99 5.90 9.21 1.42
CA LYS A 99 7.35 8.95 1.46
C LYS A 99 7.70 7.59 0.87
N SER A 100 6.92 6.55 1.16
CA SER A 100 7.12 5.21 0.61
C SER A 100 6.91 5.19 -0.90
N LEU A 101 5.90 5.89 -1.41
CA LEU A 101 5.63 6.00 -2.85
C LEU A 101 6.73 6.76 -3.58
N ALA A 102 7.22 7.86 -2.99
CA ALA A 102 8.34 8.61 -3.55
C ALA A 102 9.63 7.77 -3.59
N HIS A 103 9.89 6.98 -2.55
CA HIS A 103 11.02 6.06 -2.51
C HIS A 103 10.91 4.94 -3.56
N GLU A 104 9.73 4.32 -3.69
CA GLU A 104 9.47 3.32 -4.73
C GLU A 104 9.71 3.89 -6.13
N ALA A 105 9.17 5.09 -6.42
CA ALA A 105 9.37 5.76 -7.71
C ALA A 105 10.86 6.07 -7.98
N ALA A 106 11.60 6.51 -6.96
CA ALA A 106 13.04 6.77 -7.10
C ALA A 106 13.83 5.50 -7.42
N VAL A 107 13.55 4.39 -6.73
CA VAL A 107 14.19 3.08 -6.98
C VAL A 107 13.86 2.56 -8.38
N ILE A 108 12.60 2.66 -8.81
CA ILE A 108 12.18 2.25 -10.16
C ILE A 108 12.92 3.09 -11.21
N ARG A 109 12.96 4.42 -11.04
CA ARG A 109 13.63 5.33 -11.96
C ARG A 109 15.12 5.01 -12.12
N GLU A 110 15.81 4.76 -11.02
CA GLU A 110 17.25 4.49 -11.04
C GLU A 110 17.58 3.11 -11.63
N PHE A 111 16.93 2.05 -11.15
CA PHE A 111 17.35 0.68 -11.47
C PHE A 111 16.70 0.09 -12.73
N LEU A 112 15.55 0.62 -13.15
CA LEU A 112 14.83 0.15 -14.33
C LEU A 112 15.25 0.88 -15.61
N ALA A 113 15.84 2.08 -15.53
CA ALA A 113 16.31 2.84 -16.69
C ALA A 113 17.28 2.02 -17.59
N VAL A 114 18.20 1.28 -16.98
CA VAL A 114 19.13 0.39 -17.71
C VAL A 114 18.43 -0.79 -18.37
N GLU A 115 17.31 -1.27 -17.81
CA GLU A 115 16.54 -2.37 -18.41
C GLU A 115 15.68 -1.89 -19.60
N VAL A 116 15.38 -0.58 -19.66
CA VAL A 116 14.75 0.05 -20.82
C VAL A 116 15.73 0.12 -21.99
N SER A 117 16.96 0.57 -21.76
CA SER A 117 17.98 0.60 -22.83
C SER A 117 18.31 -0.78 -23.38
N ASN A 118 18.19 -1.82 -22.54
CA ASN A 118 18.38 -3.21 -22.93
C ASN A 118 17.15 -3.86 -23.61
N GLY A 119 16.06 -3.10 -23.80
CA GLY A 119 14.82 -3.57 -24.42
C GLY A 119 14.05 -4.62 -23.60
N ILE A 120 14.40 -4.80 -22.31
CA ILE A 120 13.70 -5.73 -21.42
C ILE A 120 12.40 -5.11 -20.92
N VAL A 121 12.39 -3.80 -20.65
CA VAL A 121 11.21 -3.03 -20.23
C VAL A 121 10.92 -1.99 -21.31
N THR A 122 9.66 -1.80 -21.67
CA THR A 122 9.27 -0.79 -22.65
C THR A 122 9.24 0.61 -22.03
N VAL A 123 9.34 1.65 -22.86
CA VAL A 123 9.28 3.05 -22.40
C VAL A 123 7.94 3.35 -21.71
N ASP A 124 6.85 2.81 -22.25
CA ASP A 124 5.51 2.98 -21.70
C ASP A 124 5.35 2.29 -20.34
N GLU A 125 5.84 1.06 -20.20
CA GLU A 125 5.88 0.34 -18.91
C GLU A 125 6.73 1.12 -17.89
N TYR A 126 7.90 1.62 -18.29
CA TYR A 126 8.77 2.41 -17.41
C TYR A 126 8.12 3.70 -16.91
N ALA A 127 7.44 4.45 -17.78
CA ALA A 127 6.70 5.65 -17.40
C ALA A 127 5.51 5.32 -16.47
N LEU A 128 4.78 4.24 -16.77
CA LEU A 128 3.66 3.78 -15.97
C LEU A 128 4.09 3.35 -14.56
N LEU A 129 5.19 2.60 -14.45
CA LEU A 129 5.67 2.04 -13.18
C LEU A 129 6.16 3.11 -12.20
N GLN A 130 6.60 4.27 -12.68
CA GLN A 130 6.99 5.39 -11.81
C GLN A 130 5.79 6.02 -11.08
N ASN A 131 4.56 5.84 -11.58
CA ASN A 131 3.36 6.41 -10.99
C ASN A 131 2.37 5.32 -10.54
N SER A 132 2.34 5.09 -9.22
CA SER A 132 1.45 4.11 -8.59
C SER A 132 -0.04 4.30 -8.89
N PHE A 133 -0.50 5.55 -9.05
CA PHE A 133 -1.91 5.83 -9.38
C PHE A 133 -2.24 5.48 -10.82
N GLN A 134 -1.35 5.80 -11.76
CA GLN A 134 -1.53 5.44 -13.17
C GLN A 134 -1.49 3.93 -13.36
N ARG A 135 -0.56 3.22 -12.68
CA ARG A 135 -0.51 1.75 -12.62
C ARG A 135 -1.86 1.17 -12.21
N THR A 136 -2.40 1.62 -11.08
CA THR A 136 -3.67 1.12 -10.55
C THR A 136 -4.85 1.42 -11.49
N LYS A 137 -4.84 2.60 -12.14
CA LYS A 137 -5.85 2.96 -13.15
C LYS A 137 -5.80 2.03 -14.36
N GLN A 138 -4.61 1.72 -14.87
CA GLN A 138 -4.44 0.83 -16.01
C GLN A 138 -4.80 -0.61 -15.66
N GLU A 139 -4.40 -1.12 -14.49
CA GLU A 139 -4.79 -2.45 -14.01
C GLU A 139 -6.32 -2.58 -13.92
N ARG A 140 -7.00 -1.58 -13.35
CA ARG A 140 -8.48 -1.57 -13.28
C ARG A 140 -9.10 -1.53 -14.68
N ARG A 141 -8.57 -0.74 -15.60
CA ARG A 141 -9.05 -0.74 -16.99
C ARG A 141 -8.94 -2.13 -17.61
N VAL A 142 -7.82 -2.83 -17.42
CA VAL A 142 -7.65 -4.21 -17.93
C VAL A 142 -8.67 -5.16 -17.27
N LEU A 143 -8.90 -5.03 -15.97
CA LEU A 143 -9.89 -5.83 -15.26
C LEU A 143 -11.29 -5.68 -15.87
N PHE A 144 -11.71 -4.45 -16.15
CA PHE A 144 -13.04 -4.16 -16.69
C PHE A 144 -13.18 -4.43 -18.20
N SER A 145 -12.09 -4.43 -18.96
CA SER A 145 -12.13 -4.62 -20.43
C SER A 145 -11.78 -6.03 -20.89
N LEU A 146 -10.82 -6.70 -20.24
CA LEU A 146 -10.26 -7.99 -20.66
C LEU A 146 -10.44 -9.09 -19.59
N GLY A 147 -11.05 -8.75 -18.45
CA GLY A 147 -11.40 -9.67 -17.39
C GLY A 147 -10.26 -10.02 -16.41
N VAL A 148 -10.61 -10.80 -15.39
CA VAL A 148 -9.76 -11.11 -14.23
C VAL A 148 -8.48 -11.85 -14.63
N LYS A 149 -8.55 -12.82 -15.56
CA LYS A 149 -7.39 -13.61 -15.98
C LYS A 149 -6.31 -12.74 -16.60
N GLN A 150 -6.69 -11.80 -17.47
CA GLN A 150 -5.74 -10.89 -18.11
C GLN A 150 -5.21 -9.85 -17.11
N TRP A 151 -6.06 -9.34 -16.24
CA TRP A 151 -5.64 -8.46 -15.15
C TRP A 151 -4.56 -9.10 -14.26
N LEU A 152 -4.70 -10.39 -13.90
CA LEU A 152 -3.68 -11.10 -13.13
C LEU A 152 -2.34 -11.20 -13.87
N ARG A 153 -2.34 -11.39 -15.21
CA ARG A 153 -1.12 -11.42 -16.02
C ARG A 153 -0.42 -10.06 -16.05
N VAL A 154 -1.17 -8.99 -16.32
CA VAL A 154 -0.66 -7.61 -16.32
C VAL A 154 -0.09 -7.24 -14.94
N LYS A 155 -0.83 -7.56 -13.87
CA LYS A 155 -0.36 -7.38 -12.49
C LYS A 155 0.93 -8.16 -12.22
N ALA A 156 1.01 -9.41 -12.68
CA ALA A 156 2.21 -10.22 -12.53
C ALA A 156 3.42 -9.67 -13.31
N LEU A 157 3.19 -9.05 -14.48
CA LEU A 157 4.24 -8.38 -15.26
C LEU A 157 4.80 -7.20 -14.46
N TYR A 158 3.95 -6.26 -14.05
CA TYR A 158 4.36 -5.08 -13.29
C TYR A 158 5.06 -5.45 -11.97
N GLN A 159 4.52 -6.43 -11.23
CA GLN A 159 5.17 -6.93 -10.01
C GLN A 159 6.56 -7.53 -10.27
N THR A 160 6.77 -8.16 -11.43
CA THR A 160 8.06 -8.74 -11.80
C THR A 160 9.07 -7.65 -12.17
N GLU A 161 8.64 -6.61 -12.90
CA GLU A 161 9.48 -5.47 -13.27
C GLU A 161 9.90 -4.65 -12.05
N ILE A 162 8.95 -4.33 -11.17
CA ILE A 162 9.23 -3.67 -9.87
C ILE A 162 10.15 -4.55 -9.02
N GLY A 163 9.88 -5.86 -8.96
CA GLY A 163 10.71 -6.82 -8.24
C GLY A 163 12.15 -6.87 -8.74
N LEU A 164 12.38 -6.73 -10.06
CA LEU A 164 13.71 -6.61 -10.66
C LEU A 164 14.41 -5.33 -10.19
N ALA A 165 13.72 -4.18 -10.22
CA ALA A 165 14.28 -2.91 -9.75
C ALA A 165 14.71 -2.97 -8.27
N PHE A 166 13.80 -3.40 -7.39
CA PHE A 166 14.11 -3.57 -5.96
C PHE A 166 15.19 -4.62 -5.72
N ARG A 167 15.28 -5.66 -6.55
CA ARG A 167 16.36 -6.64 -6.41
C ARG A 167 17.72 -6.02 -6.72
N LYS A 168 17.83 -5.25 -7.80
CA LYS A 168 19.06 -4.54 -8.15
C LYS A 168 19.46 -3.54 -7.08
N TRP A 169 18.50 -2.79 -6.54
CA TRP A 169 18.71 -1.90 -5.40
C TRP A 169 19.20 -2.63 -4.15
N HIS A 170 18.58 -3.77 -3.78
CA HIS A 170 19.07 -4.55 -2.64
C HIS A 170 20.49 -5.07 -2.86
N VAL A 171 20.85 -5.47 -4.09
CA VAL A 171 22.21 -5.89 -4.44
C VAL A 171 23.20 -4.73 -4.34
N SER A 172 22.84 -3.53 -4.82
CA SER A 172 23.71 -2.34 -4.70
C SER A 172 23.90 -1.89 -3.25
N MET A 173 22.90 -2.11 -2.39
CA MET A 173 22.96 -1.87 -0.94
C MET A 173 23.73 -2.96 -0.15
N GLY A 174 24.42 -3.88 -0.82
CA GLY A 174 25.28 -4.88 -0.19
C GLY A 174 24.55 -6.14 0.30
N ALA A 175 23.32 -6.42 -0.15
CA ALA A 175 22.71 -7.72 0.08
C ALA A 175 23.59 -8.82 -0.56
N LYS A 176 24.06 -9.78 0.25
CA LYS A 176 24.92 -10.87 -0.19
C LYS A 176 24.35 -11.50 -1.47
N ARG A 177 25.13 -11.43 -2.56
CA ARG A 177 24.90 -12.25 -3.75
C ARG A 177 24.76 -13.69 -3.25
N LYS A 178 23.68 -14.39 -3.59
CA LYS A 178 23.56 -15.83 -3.28
C LYS A 178 24.68 -16.53 -4.07
N GLN A 179 25.84 -16.73 -3.43
CA GLN A 179 26.96 -17.48 -3.96
C GLN A 179 26.47 -18.91 -4.24
N GLY A 180 26.65 -19.39 -5.48
CA GLY A 180 26.32 -20.77 -5.88
C GLY A 180 25.29 -20.92 -6.99
N TYR A 181 24.58 -19.86 -7.42
CA TYR A 181 23.66 -19.96 -8.57
C TYR A 181 24.36 -19.52 -9.87
N ARG A 182 24.45 -20.43 -10.85
CA ARG A 182 25.06 -20.21 -12.17
C ARG A 182 24.31 -19.16 -13.02
N ARG A 183 23.04 -18.87 -12.68
CA ARG A 183 22.23 -17.77 -13.24
C ARG A 183 22.11 -16.64 -12.22
N GLN A 184 22.29 -15.39 -12.65
CA GLN A 184 22.03 -14.28 -11.76
C GLN A 184 20.53 -14.25 -11.45
N PRO A 185 20.11 -14.02 -10.20
CA PRO A 185 18.68 -13.97 -9.85
C PRO A 185 17.89 -12.96 -10.69
N GLU A 186 18.54 -11.91 -11.18
CA GLU A 186 17.99 -10.91 -12.12
C GLU A 186 17.61 -11.53 -13.47
N ASP A 187 18.35 -12.50 -13.98
CA ASP A 187 18.06 -13.14 -15.27
C ASP A 187 16.73 -13.91 -15.24
N ALA A 188 16.37 -14.47 -14.07
CA ALA A 188 15.08 -15.11 -13.88
C ALA A 188 13.93 -14.09 -13.98
N TYR A 189 14.11 -12.87 -13.47
CA TYR A 189 13.14 -11.79 -13.65
C TYR A 189 13.05 -11.39 -15.13
N ARG A 190 14.18 -11.18 -15.81
CA ARG A 190 14.20 -10.83 -17.25
C ARG A 190 13.48 -11.87 -18.10
N GLN A 191 13.72 -13.16 -17.85
CA GLN A 191 13.02 -14.25 -18.55
C GLN A 191 11.51 -14.25 -18.27
N ARG A 192 11.11 -14.03 -17.01
CA ARG A 192 9.69 -13.99 -16.64
C ARG A 192 8.98 -12.78 -17.25
N ILE A 193 9.62 -11.62 -17.32
CA ILE A 193 9.11 -10.41 -17.99
C ILE A 193 8.82 -10.70 -19.45
N ARG A 194 9.79 -11.26 -20.18
CA ARG A 194 9.62 -11.62 -21.61
C ARG A 194 8.46 -12.58 -21.82
N ARG A 195 8.36 -13.63 -20.97
CA ARG A 195 7.27 -14.60 -21.04
C ARG A 195 5.91 -13.96 -20.82
N LEU A 196 5.75 -13.21 -19.74
CA LEU A 196 4.49 -12.55 -19.40
C LEU A 196 4.06 -11.53 -20.47
N ARG A 197 5.01 -10.77 -21.03
CA ARG A 197 4.71 -9.83 -22.11
C ARG A 197 4.21 -10.54 -23.36
N ASN A 198 4.82 -11.67 -23.72
CA ASN A 198 4.37 -12.47 -24.86
C ASN A 198 2.96 -13.05 -24.63
N GLU A 199 2.68 -13.57 -23.43
CA GLU A 199 1.34 -14.06 -23.06
C GLU A 199 0.29 -12.95 -23.12
N ILE A 200 0.61 -11.74 -22.62
CA ILE A 200 -0.28 -10.58 -22.65
C ILE A 200 -0.59 -10.18 -24.09
N ARG A 201 0.45 -10.05 -24.93
CA ARG A 201 0.29 -9.69 -26.35
C ARG A 201 -0.52 -10.72 -27.13
N ALA A 202 -0.32 -12.00 -26.87
CA ALA A 202 -1.07 -13.07 -27.54
C ALA A 202 -2.58 -12.96 -27.28
N VAL A 203 -2.97 -12.65 -26.03
CA VAL A 203 -4.38 -12.48 -25.65
C VAL A 203 -4.95 -11.19 -26.22
N GLU A 204 -4.19 -10.09 -26.20
CA GLU A 204 -4.61 -8.82 -26.80
C GLU A 204 -4.77 -8.91 -28.32
N ALA A 205 -3.93 -9.70 -29.00
CA ALA A 205 -4.06 -9.97 -30.43
C ALA A 205 -5.34 -10.78 -30.72
N GLN A 206 -5.62 -11.82 -29.94
CA GLN A 206 -6.86 -12.60 -30.06
C GLN A 206 -8.11 -11.75 -29.81
N ALA A 207 -8.06 -10.81 -28.86
CA ALA A 207 -9.18 -9.91 -28.58
C ALA A 207 -9.42 -8.87 -29.70
N LYS A 208 -8.40 -8.55 -30.50
CA LYS A 208 -8.47 -7.58 -31.62
C LYS A 208 -8.84 -8.21 -32.96
N SER A 209 -8.76 -9.53 -33.09
CA SER A 209 -9.27 -10.28 -34.24
C SER A 209 -10.62 -10.90 -33.88
N PRO A 210 -11.74 -10.15 -33.94
CA PRO A 210 -13.03 -10.79 -33.87
C PRO A 210 -13.12 -11.75 -35.07
N ILE A 211 -13.43 -12.99 -34.77
CA ILE A 211 -13.69 -14.06 -35.73
C ILE A 211 -14.66 -13.49 -36.79
N LEU A 212 -14.23 -13.50 -38.05
CA LEU A 212 -15.10 -13.33 -39.23
C LEU A 212 -16.06 -14.51 -39.31
#